data_AF-A0A562NZA1-F1
#
_entry.id   AF-A0A562NZA1-F1
#
_cell.length_a   1.000
_cell.length_b   1.000
_cell.length_c   1.000
_cell.angle_alpha   90.00
_cell.angle_beta   90.00
_cell.angle_gamma   90.00
#
_symmetry.space_group_name_H-M   'P 1'
#
loop_
_entity.id
_entity.type
_entity.pdbx_description
1 polymer ?
#
loop_
_entity_poly.entity_id
_entity_poly.type
_entity_poly.pdbx_seq_one_letter_code
_entity_poly.pdbx_strand_id
1 'polypeptide(L)'
;MLDFLGTVHYVAGVMNADIAPMIVPAEFPELQALAWNRDVARPIPAEEAFALYERNWRFIDQKRLTAREKLLIQNLANEFGHGVLLITR
;
A
#
# COMPACT_ATOMS: atom_id res chain seq x y z
N MET A 1 14.96 -43.83 -4.98
CA MET A 1 15.45 -43.49 -3.63
C MET A 1 15.36 -41.98 -3.55
N LEU A 2 14.54 -41.50 -2.61
CA LEU A 2 14.19 -40.10 -2.42
C LEU A 2 15.18 -39.49 -1.43
N ASP A 3 15.74 -38.34 -1.77
CA ASP A 3 16.40 -37.41 -0.85
C ASP A 3 15.80 -36.03 -1.19
N PHE A 4 14.55 -35.74 -0.78
CA PHE A 4 14.09 -35.26 0.52
C PHE A 4 14.86 -34.02 1.04
N LEU A 5 14.19 -32.87 0.88
CA LEU A 5 14.42 -31.58 1.55
C LEU A 5 15.59 -30.72 1.08
N GLY A 6 15.53 -30.28 -0.18
CA GLY A 6 15.75 -28.86 -0.44
C GLY A 6 14.58 -28.10 0.17
N THR A 7 14.71 -27.67 1.42
CA THR A 7 13.77 -26.76 2.07
C THR A 7 13.49 -25.62 1.11
N VAL A 8 12.30 -25.62 0.52
CA VAL A 8 11.68 -24.44 -0.09
C VAL A 8 11.66 -23.39 1.00
N HIS A 9 12.67 -22.53 1.02
CA HIS A 9 12.58 -21.23 1.62
C HIS A 9 11.49 -20.50 0.84
N TYR A 10 10.25 -20.70 1.26
CA TYR A 10 9.15 -19.79 0.98
C TYR A 10 9.50 -18.47 1.68
N VAL A 11 10.40 -17.69 1.07
CA VAL A 11 10.66 -16.32 1.48
C VAL A 11 9.65 -15.46 0.74
N ALA A 12 8.72 -14.88 1.50
CA ALA A 12 7.63 -14.02 1.08
C ALA A 12 8.10 -12.67 0.47
N GLY A 13 9.17 -12.68 -0.35
CA GLY A 13 9.91 -11.47 -0.77
C GLY A 13 10.22 -11.37 -2.26
N VAL A 14 9.62 -12.21 -3.11
CA VAL A 14 9.78 -12.09 -4.57
C VAL A 14 8.56 -11.34 -5.12
N MET A 15 8.65 -10.01 -5.24
CA MET A 15 7.85 -9.06 -6.08
C MET A 15 7.58 -7.66 -5.46
N ASN A 16 8.43 -7.11 -4.55
CA ASN A 16 8.33 -5.68 -4.21
C ASN A 16 9.03 -4.84 -5.29
N ALA A 17 8.41 -4.80 -6.48
CA ALA A 17 8.88 -3.99 -7.59
C ALA A 17 8.53 -2.51 -7.31
N ASP A 18 9.56 -1.74 -6.95
CA ASP A 18 9.67 -0.31 -7.16
C ASP A 18 8.51 0.56 -6.64
N ILE A 19 8.15 0.44 -5.35
CA ILE A 19 7.39 1.51 -4.72
C ILE A 19 8.24 2.78 -4.76
N ALA A 20 7.76 3.81 -5.44
CA ALA A 20 8.38 5.12 -5.37
C ALA A 20 8.49 5.53 -3.90
N PRO A 21 9.69 5.90 -3.40
CA PRO A 21 9.89 6.20 -1.99
C PRO A 21 9.03 7.38 -1.52
N MET A 22 8.61 8.22 -2.47
CA MET A 22 7.77 9.38 -2.26
C MET A 22 6.56 9.31 -3.19
N ILE A 23 5.37 9.56 -2.65
CA ILE A 23 4.08 9.52 -3.34
C ILE A 23 3.48 10.92 -3.28
N VAL A 24 3.01 11.44 -4.41
CA VAL A 24 2.28 12.70 -4.48
C VAL A 24 0.79 12.43 -4.24
N PRO A 25 0.19 12.88 -3.12
CA PRO A 25 -1.21 12.61 -2.81
C PRO A 25 -2.19 13.04 -3.90
N ALA A 26 -1.93 14.18 -4.55
CA ALA A 26 -2.80 14.74 -5.59
C ALA A 26 -2.98 13.84 -6.82
N GLU A 27 -2.14 12.83 -7.02
CA GLU A 27 -2.30 11.90 -8.15
C GLU A 27 -3.23 10.71 -7.86
N PHE A 28 -3.79 10.64 -6.64
CA PHE A 28 -4.61 9.53 -6.17
C PHE A 28 -5.86 10.10 -5.48
N PRO A 29 -7.06 9.96 -6.07
CA PRO A 29 -8.27 10.64 -5.60
C PRO A 29 -8.61 10.44 -4.12
N GLU A 30 -8.46 9.21 -3.60
CA GLU A 30 -8.77 8.92 -2.21
C GLU A 30 -7.62 9.34 -1.29
N LEU A 31 -6.37 9.13 -1.69
CA LEU A 31 -5.22 9.66 -0.92
C LEU A 31 -5.26 11.19 -0.79
N GLN A 32 -5.63 11.89 -1.86
CA GLN A 32 -5.82 13.34 -1.86
C GLN A 32 -6.88 13.74 -0.84
N ALA A 33 -8.02 13.04 -0.80
CA ALA A 33 -9.09 13.29 0.15
C ALA A 33 -8.64 13.02 1.60
N LEU A 34 -7.87 11.96 1.83
CA LEU A 34 -7.32 11.62 3.15
C LEU A 34 -6.28 12.63 3.64
N ALA A 35 -5.55 13.26 2.72
CA ALA A 35 -4.52 14.26 2.99
C ALA A 35 -5.06 15.71 3.07
N TRP A 36 -6.37 15.90 3.33
CA TRP A 36 -7.06 17.21 3.31
C TRP A 36 -6.40 18.34 4.14
N ASN A 37 -5.66 18.00 5.19
CA ASN A 37 -4.93 18.95 6.06
C ASN A 37 -3.50 19.27 5.58
N ARG A 38 -3.09 18.76 4.43
CA ARG A 38 -1.71 18.79 3.95
C ARG A 38 -1.66 19.42 2.56
N ASP A 39 -0.47 19.88 2.17
CA ASP A 39 -0.21 20.18 0.78
C ASP A 39 -0.19 18.87 -0.03
N VAL A 40 -1.25 18.63 -0.79
CA VAL A 40 -1.43 17.41 -1.58
C VAL A 40 -0.51 17.32 -2.79
N ALA A 41 0.12 18.43 -3.21
CA ALA A 41 1.11 18.43 -4.28
C ALA A 41 2.51 18.07 -3.75
N ARG A 42 2.73 18.16 -2.43
CA ARG A 42 4.00 17.80 -1.81
C ARG A 42 4.11 16.27 -1.69
N PRO A 43 5.17 15.65 -2.23
CA PRO A 43 5.39 14.22 -2.04
C PRO A 43 5.55 13.86 -0.55
N ILE A 44 4.93 12.75 -0.14
CA ILE A 44 5.06 12.16 1.20
C ILE A 44 5.71 10.77 1.11
N PRO A 45 6.40 10.29 2.14
CA PRO A 45 6.93 8.93 2.17
C PRO A 45 5.87 7.86 1.93
N ALA A 46 6.25 6.77 1.28
CA ALA A 46 5.35 5.66 0.97
C ALA A 46 4.72 5.03 2.24
N GLU A 47 5.51 4.86 3.30
CA GLU A 47 5.04 4.39 4.60
C GLU A 47 3.97 5.32 5.19
N GLU A 48 4.16 6.63 5.04
CA GLU A 48 3.19 7.63 5.52
C GLU A 48 1.89 7.57 4.71
N ALA A 49 1.96 7.36 3.39
CA ALA A 49 0.78 7.14 2.56
C ALA A 49 0.03 5.86 2.99
N PHE A 50 0.76 4.77 3.29
CA PHE A 50 0.16 3.54 3.81
C PHE A 50 -0.56 3.78 5.13
N ALA A 51 0.06 4.48 6.09
CA ALA A 51 -0.55 4.82 7.37
C ALA A 51 -1.83 5.67 7.21
N LEU A 52 -1.89 6.55 6.20
CA LEU A 52 -3.11 7.29 5.87
C LEU A 52 -4.22 6.37 5.39
N TYR A 53 -3.93 5.46 4.45
CA TYR A 53 -4.91 4.49 3.95
C TYR A 53 -5.41 3.58 5.07
N GLU A 54 -4.51 3.02 5.87
CA GLU A 54 -4.85 2.07 6.93
C GLU A 54 -5.76 2.71 7.98
N ARG A 55 -5.34 3.85 8.57
CA ARG A 55 -6.10 4.50 9.65
C ARG A 55 -7.48 4.99 9.20
N ASN A 56 -7.62 5.36 7.93
CA ASN A 56 -8.83 5.98 7.40
C ASN A 56 -9.63 5.06 6.46
N TRP A 57 -9.31 3.77 6.41
CA TRP A 57 -9.89 2.83 5.44
C TRP A 57 -11.41 2.88 5.37
N ARG A 58 -12.08 3.03 6.53
CA ARG A 58 -13.55 3.11 6.63
C ARG A 58 -14.18 4.32 5.91
N PHE A 59 -13.39 5.35 5.60
CA PHE A 59 -13.84 6.58 4.94
C PHE A 59 -13.55 6.60 3.44
N ILE A 60 -12.84 5.58 2.93
CA ILE A 60 -12.49 5.50 1.52
C ILE A 60 -13.71 5.10 0.71
N ASP A 61 -14.02 5.88 -0.32
CA ASP A 61 -15.02 5.52 -1.31
C ASP A 61 -14.43 4.55 -2.32
N GLN A 62 -14.73 3.26 -2.15
CA GLN A 62 -14.24 2.21 -3.05
C GLN A 62 -14.63 2.40 -4.52
N LYS A 63 -15.68 3.20 -4.81
CA LYS A 63 -16.09 3.51 -6.19
C LYS A 63 -15.16 4.51 -6.86
N ARG A 64 -14.43 5.32 -6.08
CA ARG A 64 -13.50 6.35 -6.57
C ARG A 64 -12.07 5.85 -6.69
N LEU A 65 -11.74 4.72 -6.05
CA LEU A 65 -10.45 4.06 -6.20
C LEU A 65 -10.19 3.67 -7.66
N THR A 66 -9.23 4.35 -8.28
CA THR A 66 -8.78 4.03 -9.64
C THR A 66 -8.01 2.70 -9.66
N ALA A 67 -7.85 2.10 -10.85
CA ALA A 67 -7.02 0.88 -10.98
C ALA A 67 -5.58 1.11 -10.50
N ARG A 68 -5.01 2.29 -10.79
CA ARG A 68 -3.66 2.69 -10.36
C ARG A 68 -3.56 2.82 -8.84
N GLU A 69 -4.58 3.39 -8.21
CA GLU A 69 -4.64 3.57 -6.76
C GLU A 69 -4.81 2.24 -6.02
N LYS A 70 -5.64 1.32 -6.56
CA LYS A 70 -5.77 -0.04 -6.02
C LYS A 70 -4.44 -0.79 -6.07
N LEU A 71 -3.71 -0.67 -7.20
CA LEU A 71 -2.39 -1.28 -7.33
C LEU A 71 -1.39 -0.69 -6.34
N LEU A 72 -1.41 0.65 -6.17
CA LEU A 72 -0.60 1.31 -5.15
C LEU A 72 -0.90 0.75 -3.76
N ILE A 73 -2.17 0.72 -3.36
CA ILE A 73 -2.59 0.22 -2.04
C ILE A 73 -2.15 -1.23 -1.83
N GLN A 74 -2.30 -2.09 -2.84
CA GLN A 74 -1.86 -3.48 -2.76
C GLN A 74 -0.34 -3.59 -2.55
N ASN A 75 0.45 -2.79 -3.29
CA ASN A 75 1.90 -2.80 -3.15
C ASN A 75 2.34 -2.26 -1.78
N LEU A 76 1.69 -1.20 -1.29
CA LEU A 76 1.92 -0.65 0.04
C LEU A 76 1.55 -1.66 1.15
N ALA A 77 0.43 -2.37 0.99
CA ALA A 77 0.05 -3.43 1.94
C ALA A 77 1.04 -4.59 1.94
N ASN A 78 1.58 -4.98 0.79
CA ASN A 78 2.61 -6.02 0.71
C ASN A 78 3.92 -5.58 1.39
N GLU A 79 4.31 -4.31 1.23
CA GLU A 79 5.54 -3.75 1.81
C GLU A 79 5.43 -3.51 3.33
N PHE A 80 4.37 -2.83 3.78
CA PHE A 80 4.25 -2.32 5.14
C PHE A 80 3.22 -3.05 6.01
N GLY A 81 2.26 -3.74 5.39
CA GLY A 81 1.11 -4.37 6.05
C GLY A 81 1.12 -5.90 6.04
N HIS A 82 2.22 -6.54 5.61
CA HIS A 82 2.29 -7.99 5.40
C HIS A 82 1.17 -8.57 4.50
N GLY A 83 0.71 -7.78 3.53
CA GLY A 83 -0.32 -8.14 2.57
C GLY A 83 -1.76 -7.83 3.00
N VAL A 84 -1.98 -7.18 4.14
CA VAL A 84 -3.32 -6.79 4.61
C VAL A 84 -3.37 -5.33 5.05
N LEU A 85 -4.55 -4.71 4.93
CA LEU A 85 -4.87 -3.46 5.64
C LEU A 85 -5.54 -3.84 6.95
N LEU A 86 -5.01 -3.34 8.08
CA LEU A 86 -5.63 -3.60 9.37
C LEU A 86 -6.96 -2.85 9.47
N ILE A 87 -8.05 -3.59 9.28
CA ILE A 87 -9.39 -3.10 9.59
C ILE A 87 -9.63 -3.36 11.08
N THR A 88 -9.30 -2.39 11.94
CA THR A 88 -9.74 -2.46 13.34
C THR A 88 -11.26 -2.29 13.38
N ARG A 89 -11.96 -3.35 13.83
CA ARG A 89 -13.41 -3.36 14.08
C ARG A 89 -13.77 -2.49 15.28
#